data_AF-A0A2E8DCW2-F1
#
_entry.id   AF-A0A2E8DCW2-F1
#
_cell.length_a   1.000
_cell.length_b   1.000
_cell.length_c   1.000
_cell.angle_alpha   90.00
_cell.angle_beta   90.00
_cell.angle_gamma   90.00
#
_symmetry.space_group_name_H-M   'P 1'
#
loop_
_entity.id
_entity.type
_entity.pdbx_description
1 polymer ?
#
loop_
_entity_poly.entity_id
_entity_poly.type
_entity_poly.pdbx_seq_one_letter_code
_entity_poly.pdbx_strand_id
1 'polypeptide(L)'
;MSHRVIEEECIGCGACEFACPREALRKTDSFLGLFIINPLTCDDCGDCIEKCPVWAIVPDPGWPVCYDTGCPLSSKRYSSVDCNVWQERCGTCGSPLWRESATGDEWACPGCGLKLRVRCPRSHRVEEVAERYPDLVDWFEETAPDGPDLKMAPADVPG
;
A
#
# COMPACT_ATOMS: atom_id res chain seq x y z
N MET A 1 -1.81 13.00 -1.11
CA MET A 1 -0.79 12.65 -0.12
C MET A 1 -1.44 11.66 0.82
N SER A 2 -0.69 10.69 1.36
CA SER A 2 -1.25 9.68 2.27
C SER A 2 -1.85 10.30 3.54
N HIS A 3 -2.33 9.47 4.44
CA HIS A 3 -2.68 9.83 5.81
C HIS A 3 -1.76 9.13 6.82
N ARG A 4 -1.76 9.63 8.06
CA ARG A 4 -1.07 9.04 9.22
C ARG A 4 -1.92 9.13 10.48
N VAL A 5 -1.68 8.23 11.42
CA VAL A 5 -2.30 8.24 12.75
C VAL A 5 -1.44 9.06 13.73
N ILE A 6 -2.09 9.84 14.59
CA ILE A 6 -1.52 10.47 15.77
C ILE A 6 -1.67 9.47 16.91
N GLU A 7 -0.54 8.89 17.33
CA GLU A 7 -0.53 7.78 18.30
C GLU A 7 -1.10 8.17 19.65
N GLU A 8 -0.84 9.40 20.11
CA GLU A 8 -1.28 9.87 21.43
C GLU A 8 -2.81 10.03 21.54
N GLU A 9 -3.49 10.21 20.40
CA GLU A 9 -4.94 10.41 20.32
C GLU A 9 -5.69 9.11 19.96
N CYS A 10 -4.98 8.12 19.42
CA CYS A 10 -5.61 6.90 18.93
C CYS A 10 -6.03 5.99 20.09
N ILE A 11 -7.32 5.62 20.09
CA ILE A 11 -7.93 4.76 21.13
C ILE A 11 -8.10 3.29 20.69
N GLY A 12 -7.53 2.88 19.56
CA GLY A 12 -7.51 1.48 19.11
C GLY A 12 -8.87 0.86 18.75
N CYS A 13 -9.88 1.68 18.41
CA CYS A 13 -11.27 1.22 18.22
C CYS A 13 -11.55 0.46 16.92
N GLY A 14 -10.71 0.57 15.89
CA GLY A 14 -10.86 -0.15 14.61
C GLY A 14 -11.86 0.41 13.61
N ALA A 15 -12.57 1.51 13.91
CA ALA A 15 -13.54 2.10 12.98
C ALA A 15 -12.90 2.55 11.64
N CYS A 16 -11.66 3.01 11.69
CA CYS A 16 -10.91 3.46 10.51
C CYS A 16 -10.48 2.30 9.60
N GLU A 17 -10.09 1.16 10.15
CA GLU A 17 -9.74 -0.06 9.41
C GLU A 17 -10.95 -0.59 8.64
N PHE A 18 -12.09 -0.75 9.32
CA PHE A 18 -13.33 -1.20 8.69
C PHE A 18 -13.82 -0.26 7.57
N ALA A 19 -13.52 1.03 7.68
CA ALA A 19 -13.93 2.03 6.71
C ALA A 19 -13.03 2.13 5.49
N CYS A 20 -11.82 1.58 5.53
CA CYS A 20 -10.84 1.80 4.47
C CYS A 20 -11.09 0.88 3.28
N PRO A 21 -11.45 1.42 2.10
CA PRO A 21 -11.73 0.59 0.92
C PRO A 21 -10.47 -0.07 0.33
N ARG A 22 -9.28 0.35 0.77
CA ARG A 22 -7.97 -0.18 0.33
C ARG A 22 -7.31 -1.06 1.37
N GLU A 23 -8.00 -1.32 2.47
CA GLU A 23 -7.46 -2.05 3.61
C GLU A 23 -6.14 -1.46 4.12
N ALA A 24 -5.89 -0.16 3.92
CA ALA A 24 -4.58 0.46 4.14
C ALA A 24 -4.25 0.74 5.62
N LEU A 25 -5.06 0.24 6.57
CA LEU A 25 -4.82 0.37 8.00
C LEU A 25 -4.66 -1.00 8.64
N ARG A 26 -3.74 -1.10 9.59
CA ARG A 26 -3.54 -2.32 10.40
C ARG A 26 -3.37 -1.96 11.85
N LYS A 27 -3.92 -2.81 12.71
CA LYS A 27 -3.73 -2.75 14.15
C LYS A 27 -2.33 -3.23 14.53
N THR A 28 -1.64 -2.50 15.40
CA THR A 28 -0.33 -2.88 15.95
C THR A 28 -0.48 -3.69 17.24
N ASP A 29 0.61 -4.32 17.68
CA ASP A 29 0.69 -5.07 18.94
C ASP A 29 0.90 -4.19 20.18
N SER A 30 0.75 -2.87 20.04
CA SER A 30 0.78 -1.93 21.17
C SER A 30 -0.32 -2.24 22.18
N PHE A 31 -0.16 -1.79 23.42
CA PHE A 31 -1.11 -2.06 24.51
C PHE A 31 -2.55 -1.66 24.19
N LEU A 32 -2.75 -0.50 23.53
CA LEU A 32 -4.06 -0.04 23.10
C LEU A 32 -4.48 -0.60 21.73
N GLY A 33 -3.57 -1.28 21.02
CA GLY A 33 -3.78 -1.69 19.65
C GLY A 33 -4.00 -0.49 18.74
N LEU A 34 -3.03 0.43 18.75
CA LEU A 34 -2.99 1.58 17.88
C LEU A 34 -2.98 1.16 16.40
N PHE A 35 -3.34 2.08 15.52
CA PHE A 35 -3.38 1.82 14.08
C PHE A 35 -2.23 2.52 13.37
N ILE A 36 -1.69 1.86 12.35
CA ILE A 36 -0.77 2.43 11.38
C ILE A 36 -1.42 2.43 10.00
N ILE A 37 -1.05 3.41 9.16
CA ILE A 37 -1.52 3.51 7.78
C ILE A 37 -0.37 3.13 6.87
N ASN A 38 -0.57 2.17 5.96
CA ASN A 38 0.38 1.86 4.90
C ASN A 38 0.30 2.93 3.81
N PRO A 39 1.33 3.77 3.65
CA PRO A 39 1.28 4.88 2.71
C PRO A 39 1.41 4.44 1.24
N LEU A 40 1.76 3.18 0.96
CA LEU A 40 1.80 2.68 -0.41
C LEU A 40 0.41 2.25 -0.91
N THR A 41 -0.42 1.67 -0.05
CA THR A 41 -1.78 1.19 -0.40
C THR A 41 -2.88 2.23 -0.15
N CYS A 42 -2.62 3.26 0.64
CA CYS A 42 -3.54 4.39 0.81
C CYS A 42 -3.72 5.15 -0.53
N ASP A 43 -4.95 5.46 -0.95
CA ASP A 43 -5.21 6.29 -2.15
C ASP A 43 -5.60 7.74 -1.85
N ASP A 44 -5.44 8.16 -0.60
CA ASP A 44 -5.76 9.52 -0.12
C ASP A 44 -7.26 9.84 -0.09
N CYS A 45 -8.15 8.84 -0.14
CA CYS A 45 -9.60 9.03 -0.19
C CYS A 45 -10.20 9.75 1.03
N GLY A 46 -9.59 9.60 2.22
CA GLY A 46 -10.03 10.27 3.45
C GLY A 46 -11.15 9.59 4.22
N ASP A 47 -11.69 8.45 3.77
CA ASP A 47 -12.80 7.75 4.44
C ASP A 47 -12.50 7.44 5.92
N CYS A 48 -11.27 7.05 6.22
CA CYS A 48 -10.83 6.74 7.59
C CYS A 48 -10.85 7.96 8.52
N ILE A 49 -10.66 9.18 8.00
CA ILE A 49 -10.65 10.42 8.78
C ILE A 49 -12.04 10.66 9.36
N GLU A 50 -13.08 10.58 8.53
CA GLU A 50 -14.46 10.82 8.95
C GLU A 50 -14.98 9.77 9.94
N LYS A 51 -14.42 8.56 9.91
CA LYS A 51 -14.82 7.47 10.83
C LYS A 51 -14.06 7.47 12.14
N CYS A 52 -12.99 8.25 12.28
CA CYS A 52 -12.24 8.30 13.52
C CYS A 52 -13.00 9.13 14.57
N PRO A 53 -13.53 8.53 15.65
CA PRO A 53 -14.33 9.27 16.64
C PRO A 53 -13.52 10.29 17.46
N VAL A 54 -12.19 10.17 17.42
CA VAL A 54 -11.23 11.00 18.15
C VAL A 54 -10.35 11.83 17.21
N TRP A 55 -10.64 11.84 15.90
CA TRP A 55 -9.91 12.64 14.91
C TRP A 55 -8.38 12.42 14.90
N ALA A 56 -7.94 11.22 15.26
CA ALA A 56 -6.53 10.85 15.34
C ALA A 56 -5.88 10.59 13.96
N ILE A 57 -6.57 10.83 12.83
CA ILE A 57 -6.01 10.60 11.49
C ILE A 57 -5.91 11.92 10.76
N VAL A 58 -4.70 12.21 10.26
CA VAL A 58 -4.39 13.47 9.56
C VAL A 58 -3.71 13.22 8.23
N PRO A 59 -3.82 14.15 7.27
CA PRO A 59 -3.03 14.12 6.06
C PRO A 59 -1.51 14.08 6.33
N ASP A 60 -0.78 13.27 5.57
CA ASP A 60 0.68 13.16 5.61
C ASP A 60 1.30 13.75 4.33
N PRO A 61 1.77 15.02 4.37
CA PRO A 61 2.32 15.72 3.21
C PRO A 61 3.64 15.12 2.71
N GLY A 62 4.27 14.24 3.49
CA GLY A 62 5.49 13.57 3.10
C GLY A 62 5.30 12.67 1.87
N TRP A 63 4.07 12.29 1.52
CA TRP A 63 3.78 11.31 0.47
C TRP A 63 3.24 11.91 -0.83
N PRO A 64 3.67 11.40 -2.00
CA PRO A 64 3.09 11.80 -3.29
C PRO A 64 1.57 11.61 -3.32
N VAL A 65 0.86 12.58 -3.89
CA VAL A 65 -0.59 12.51 -4.11
C VAL A 65 -0.93 11.39 -5.10
N CYS A 66 -1.91 10.56 -4.77
CA CYS A 66 -2.54 9.65 -5.71
C CYS A 66 -3.41 10.49 -6.67
N TYR A 67 -3.24 10.31 -7.98
CA TYR A 67 -4.07 10.98 -9.00
C TYR A 67 -4.88 9.97 -9.82
N ASP A 68 -5.18 8.82 -9.22
CA ASP A 68 -5.91 7.72 -9.86
C ASP A 68 -5.34 7.34 -11.23
N THR A 69 -6.20 6.93 -12.17
CA THR A 69 -5.91 6.20 -13.41
C THR A 69 -4.53 6.49 -14.02
N GLY A 70 -3.61 5.53 -13.83
CA GLY A 70 -2.39 5.37 -14.61
C GLY A 70 -1.21 6.25 -14.19
N CYS A 71 -1.26 6.79 -12.98
CA CYS A 71 -0.53 7.99 -12.58
C CYS A 71 1.02 7.89 -12.46
N PRO A 72 1.76 8.62 -13.32
CA PRO A 72 3.00 9.32 -12.98
C PRO A 72 2.74 10.84 -12.94
N LEU A 73 1.83 11.18 -12.03
CA LEU A 73 1.38 12.49 -11.55
C LEU A 73 0.78 13.42 -12.62
N SER A 74 -0.28 12.94 -13.27
CA SER A 74 -1.27 13.72 -14.07
C SER A 74 -0.97 13.98 -15.56
N SER A 75 -0.08 13.20 -16.18
CA SER A 75 0.02 13.15 -17.64
C SER A 75 -1.20 12.46 -18.27
N LYS A 76 -1.73 13.03 -19.37
CA LYS A 76 -2.82 12.40 -20.15
C LYS A 76 -2.40 11.10 -20.86
N ARG A 77 -1.10 10.83 -20.97
CA ARG A 77 -0.55 9.68 -21.69
C ARG A 77 -1.04 8.33 -21.14
N TYR A 78 -1.34 8.26 -19.86
CA TYR A 78 -1.74 7.03 -19.17
C TYR A 78 -3.18 7.09 -18.66
N SER A 79 -4.01 7.97 -19.25
CA SER A 79 -5.40 8.15 -18.85
C SER A 79 -6.30 6.94 -19.11
N SER A 80 -5.87 5.98 -19.93
CA SER A 80 -6.55 4.70 -20.17
C SER A 80 -5.97 3.54 -19.38
N VAL A 81 -5.08 3.80 -18.42
CA VAL A 81 -4.43 2.77 -17.62
C VAL A 81 -4.97 2.80 -16.22
N ASP A 82 -5.53 1.71 -15.72
CA ASP A 82 -5.83 1.58 -14.30
C ASP A 82 -4.57 1.10 -13.56
N CYS A 83 -4.38 1.59 -12.34
CA CYS A 83 -3.50 0.94 -11.37
C CYS A 83 -4.35 0.32 -10.26
N ASN A 84 -3.88 -0.78 -9.71
CA ASN A 84 -4.59 -1.45 -8.61
C ASN A 84 -4.31 -0.84 -7.23
N VAL A 85 -3.74 0.38 -7.16
CA VAL A 85 -3.40 1.06 -5.89
C VAL A 85 -2.63 0.16 -4.92
N TRP A 86 -1.61 -0.55 -5.44
CA TRP A 86 -0.73 -1.41 -4.64
C TRP A 86 -1.43 -2.60 -3.95
N GLN A 87 -2.69 -2.89 -4.27
CA GLN A 87 -3.42 -4.05 -3.71
C GLN A 87 -2.79 -5.38 -4.14
N GLU A 88 -2.28 -5.44 -5.37
CA GLU A 88 -1.42 -6.53 -5.83
C GLU A 88 -0.12 -5.95 -6.39
N ARG A 89 0.98 -6.68 -6.25
CA ARG A 89 2.30 -6.22 -6.68
C ARG A 89 2.94 -7.18 -7.66
N CYS A 90 4.03 -6.76 -8.30
CA CYS A 90 4.82 -7.68 -9.11
C CYS A 90 5.69 -8.53 -8.19
N GLY A 91 5.59 -9.87 -8.23
CA GLY A 91 6.48 -10.75 -7.46
C GLY A 91 7.97 -10.58 -7.78
N THR A 92 8.31 -10.04 -8.96
CA THR A 92 9.71 -9.81 -9.35
C THR A 92 10.29 -8.48 -8.84
N CYS A 93 9.50 -7.39 -8.85
CA CYS A 93 10.03 -6.04 -8.60
C CYS A 93 9.18 -5.20 -7.66
N GLY A 94 8.13 -5.76 -7.07
CA GLY A 94 7.25 -5.10 -6.10
C GLY A 94 6.39 -3.96 -6.65
N SER A 95 6.46 -3.65 -7.96
CA SER A 95 5.68 -2.56 -8.55
C SER A 95 4.17 -2.86 -8.51
N PRO A 96 3.31 -1.86 -8.28
CA PRO A 96 1.86 -2.04 -8.36
C PRO A 96 1.48 -2.43 -9.79
N LEU A 97 0.45 -3.26 -9.92
CA LEU A 97 0.03 -3.79 -11.21
C LEU A 97 -0.92 -2.82 -11.92
N TRP A 98 -0.78 -2.78 -13.24
CA TRP A 98 -1.50 -1.91 -14.14
C TRP A 98 -2.30 -2.75 -15.15
N ARG A 99 -3.35 -2.18 -15.71
CA ARG A 99 -4.11 -2.76 -16.84
C ARG A 99 -4.70 -1.66 -17.70
N GLU A 100 -5.13 -2.02 -18.91
CA GLU A 100 -5.88 -1.10 -19.77
C GLU A 100 -7.35 -1.04 -19.30
N SER A 101 -7.85 0.17 -19.00
CA SER A 101 -9.19 0.37 -18.46
C SER A 101 -10.30 -0.06 -19.42
N ALA A 102 -10.08 0.10 -20.73
CA ALA A 102 -11.11 -0.12 -21.75
C ALA A 102 -11.39 -1.61 -22.05
N THR A 103 -10.34 -2.42 -22.02
CA THR A 103 -10.42 -3.86 -22.30
C THR A 103 -10.59 -4.68 -21.03
N GLY A 104 -10.21 -4.13 -19.87
CA GLY A 104 -10.26 -4.85 -18.60
C GLY A 104 -9.27 -6.01 -18.58
N ASP A 105 -8.14 -5.86 -19.27
CA ASP A 105 -7.10 -6.88 -19.38
C ASP A 105 -6.56 -7.31 -18.01
N GLU A 106 -5.87 -8.45 -17.98
CA GLU A 106 -5.22 -8.95 -16.77
C GLU A 106 -4.21 -7.96 -16.21
N TRP A 107 -4.09 -7.95 -14.87
CA TRP A 107 -3.13 -7.12 -14.17
C TRP A 107 -1.69 -7.49 -14.56
N ALA A 108 -0.92 -6.49 -14.99
CA ALA A 108 0.46 -6.67 -15.41
C ALA A 108 1.38 -5.62 -14.79
N CYS A 109 2.59 -6.04 -14.44
CA CYS A 109 3.60 -5.11 -13.95
C CYS A 109 3.96 -4.11 -15.06
N PRO A 110 3.95 -2.78 -14.80
CA PRO A 110 4.25 -1.79 -15.82
C PRO A 110 5.65 -1.97 -16.40
N GLY A 111 6.64 -2.33 -15.58
CA GLY A 111 8.01 -2.59 -16.04
C GLY A 111 8.22 -4.01 -16.56
N CYS A 112 7.96 -5.02 -15.72
CA CYS A 112 8.28 -6.41 -16.05
C CYS A 112 7.36 -7.01 -17.13
N GLY A 113 6.06 -6.71 -17.08
CA GLY A 113 5.05 -7.24 -18.00
C GLY A 113 4.86 -6.34 -19.21
N LEU A 114 4.43 -5.09 -18.98
CA LEU A 114 4.07 -4.14 -20.04
C LEU A 114 5.27 -3.43 -20.70
N LYS A 115 6.49 -3.63 -20.17
CA LYS A 115 7.76 -3.04 -20.67
C LYS A 115 7.74 -1.52 -20.77
N LEU A 116 6.97 -0.85 -19.92
CA LEU A 116 6.94 0.59 -19.76
C LEU A 116 8.16 1.08 -18.97
N ARG A 117 8.53 2.35 -19.17
CA ARG A 117 9.59 3.04 -18.41
C ARG A 117 9.04 3.95 -17.31
N VAL A 118 7.79 3.73 -16.91
CA VAL A 118 7.11 4.49 -15.86
C VAL A 118 6.55 3.55 -14.83
N ARG A 119 6.40 4.05 -13.60
CA ARG A 119 5.81 3.33 -12.46
C ARG A 119 5.19 4.33 -11.51
N CYS A 120 4.43 3.83 -10.53
CA CYS A 120 3.89 4.67 -9.46
C CYS A 120 5.03 5.41 -8.75
N PRO A 121 4.98 6.75 -8.59
CA PRO A 121 6.00 7.52 -7.88
C PRO A 121 6.23 7.08 -6.44
N ARG A 122 5.21 6.50 -5.78
CA ARG A 122 5.34 5.95 -4.42
C ARG A 122 6.30 4.77 -4.36
N SER A 123 6.57 4.10 -5.49
CA SER A 123 7.47 2.96 -5.54
C SER A 123 8.93 3.34 -5.32
N HIS A 124 9.26 4.63 -5.33
CA HIS A 124 10.63 5.10 -5.06
C HIS A 124 10.92 5.23 -3.57
N ARG A 125 9.93 4.91 -2.72
CA ARG A 125 10.01 5.10 -1.28
C ARG A 125 9.72 3.81 -0.51
N VAL A 126 9.76 2.66 -1.18
CA VAL A 126 9.49 1.37 -0.55
C VAL A 126 10.48 1.13 0.59
N GLU A 127 11.76 1.37 0.33
CA GLU A 127 12.83 1.23 1.32
C GLU A 127 12.62 2.18 2.50
N GLU A 128 12.19 3.41 2.24
CA GLU A 128 11.85 4.36 3.30
C GLU A 128 10.68 3.88 4.17
N VAL A 129 9.65 3.26 3.58
CA VAL A 129 8.55 2.69 4.39
C VAL A 129 9.05 1.57 5.27
N ALA A 130 9.87 0.66 4.72
CA ALA A 130 10.41 -0.47 5.47
C ALA A 130 11.27 -0.01 6.67
N GLU A 131 12.06 1.04 6.50
CA GLU A 131 12.86 1.63 7.58
C GLU A 131 12.02 2.37 8.62
N ARG A 132 11.02 3.14 8.16
CA ARG A 132 10.20 4.00 9.03
C ARG A 132 9.12 3.22 9.79
N TYR A 133 8.62 2.15 9.19
CA TYR A 133 7.53 1.33 9.71
C TYR A 133 7.94 -0.15 9.60
N PRO A 134 8.82 -0.63 10.49
CA PRO A 134 9.23 -2.03 10.48
C PRO A 134 8.04 -2.98 10.61
N ASP A 135 6.98 -2.57 11.31
CA ASP A 135 5.73 -3.33 11.47
C ASP A 135 4.92 -3.44 10.15
N LEU A 136 5.30 -2.71 9.08
CA LEU A 136 4.72 -2.84 7.75
C LEU A 136 5.55 -3.74 6.81
N VAL A 137 6.70 -4.24 7.23
CA VAL A 137 7.57 -5.06 6.37
C VAL A 137 6.85 -6.34 5.92
N ASP A 138 6.21 -7.04 6.84
CA ASP A 138 5.47 -8.28 6.54
C ASP A 138 4.30 -8.03 5.56
N TRP A 139 3.68 -6.85 5.60
CA TRP A 139 2.66 -6.44 4.65
C TRP A 139 3.21 -6.35 3.21
N PHE A 140 4.46 -5.93 3.07
CA PHE A 140 5.18 -5.95 1.79
C PHE A 140 5.66 -7.34 1.37
N GLU A 141 5.44 -8.37 2.16
CA GLU A 141 5.67 -9.76 1.75
C GLU A 141 4.32 -10.41 1.38
N GLU A 142 3.28 -10.20 2.21
CA GLU A 142 1.92 -10.75 2.02
C GLU A 142 1.26 -10.33 0.69
N THR A 143 1.43 -9.09 0.24
CA THR A 143 0.75 -8.55 -0.96
C THR A 143 1.51 -8.77 -2.27
N ALA A 144 2.57 -9.60 -2.27
CA ALA A 144 3.28 -10.01 -3.47
C ALA A 144 2.71 -11.34 -3.99
N PRO A 145 2.05 -11.38 -5.16
CA PRO A 145 1.68 -12.64 -5.80
C PRO A 145 2.97 -13.40 -6.13
N ASP A 146 3.19 -14.48 -5.38
CA ASP A 146 4.31 -15.41 -5.45
C ASP A 146 5.71 -14.76 -5.39
N GLY A 147 6.01 -14.06 -4.29
CA GLY A 147 7.40 -13.87 -3.85
C GLY A 147 8.01 -15.20 -3.40
N PRO A 148 9.33 -15.44 -3.54
CA PRO A 148 9.92 -16.74 -3.22
C PRO A 148 9.68 -17.06 -1.75
N ASP A 149 9.18 -18.26 -1.47
CA ASP A 149 9.15 -18.91 -0.15
C ASP A 149 10.45 -18.62 0.63
N LEU A 150 10.49 -17.55 1.44
CA LEU A 150 11.46 -17.42 2.51
C LEU A 150 10.92 -18.22 3.69
N LYS A 151 10.96 -19.55 3.52
CA LYS A 151 10.79 -20.49 4.62
C LYS A 151 11.81 -20.15 5.71
N MET A 152 11.33 -19.62 6.83
CA MET A 152 11.97 -19.84 8.13
C MET A 152 11.03 -20.69 8.99
N ALA A 153 11.10 -22.00 8.77
CA ALA A 153 10.75 -22.98 9.80
C ALA A 153 12.05 -23.67 10.24
N PRO A 154 12.25 -23.90 11.55
CA PRO A 154 13.53 -24.34 12.11
C PRO A 154 13.88 -25.78 11.71
N ALA A 155 15.18 -26.06 11.81
CA ALA A 155 15.82 -27.33 11.53
C ALA A 155 15.14 -28.52 12.22
N ASP A 156 14.78 -29.53 11.44
CA ASP A 156 14.72 -30.90 11.89
C ASP A 156 15.48 -31.78 10.89
N VAL A 157 16.62 -32.31 11.34
CA VAL A 157 17.31 -33.43 10.71
C VAL A 157 16.72 -34.71 11.29
N PRO A 158 16.14 -35.57 10.44
CA PRO A 158 16.21 -36.99 10.71
C PRO A 158 16.65 -37.78 9.45
N GLY A 159 17.74 -38.55 9.60
CA GLY A 159 18.16 -39.60 8.66
C GLY A 159 19.53 -39.39 8.05
#